data_AF-A0A662VNM4-F1
#
_entry.id   AF-A0A662VNM4-F1
#
_cell.length_a   1.000
_cell.length_b   1.000
_cell.length_c   1.000
_cell.angle_alpha   90.00
_cell.angle_beta   90.00
_cell.angle_gamma   90.00
#
_symmetry.space_group_name_H-M   'P 1'
#
loop_
_entity.id
_entity.type
_entity.pdbx_description
1 polymer ?
#
loop_
_entity_poly.entity_id
_entity_poly.type
_entity_poly.pdbx_seq_one_letter_code
_entity_poly.pdbx_strand_id
1 'polypeptide(L)'
;MRKFIIPIILLLLVGVSSALDVKPKWSYGTGDYVWSVAISSDGEYVVAGSKDDKVYFFDRSGKLLWSYETGGDVWSVAISSDGKYVVAGSGDSKVYFFDRSGKLLWSYDTDDWVESVAITPDR
;
A
#
# COMPACT_ATOMS: atom_id res chain seq x y z
N MET A 1 -36.16 -31.55 -50.28
CA MET A 1 -36.33 -30.47 -49.28
C MET A 1 -36.98 -31.08 -48.04
N ARG A 2 -36.23 -31.26 -46.94
CA ARG A 2 -36.78 -31.81 -45.68
C ARG A 2 -37.16 -30.65 -44.77
N LYS A 3 -38.43 -30.60 -44.36
CA LYS A 3 -38.93 -29.72 -43.29
C LYS A 3 -38.67 -30.41 -41.95
N PHE A 4 -38.13 -29.68 -40.99
CA PHE A 4 -38.19 -30.02 -39.57
C PHE A 4 -38.82 -28.84 -38.83
N ILE A 5 -39.87 -29.12 -38.06
CA ILE A 5 -40.51 -28.24 -37.07
C ILE A 5 -40.58 -29.06 -35.76
N ILE A 6 -40.68 -28.35 -34.63
CA ILE A 6 -41.19 -28.72 -33.27
C ILE A 6 -40.08 -28.57 -32.18
N PRO A 7 -40.31 -28.02 -30.95
CA PRO A 7 -40.68 -26.64 -30.56
C PRO A 7 -39.92 -26.14 -29.27
N ILE A 8 -40.22 -24.93 -28.78
CA ILE A 8 -40.38 -24.41 -27.38
C ILE A 8 -39.72 -25.24 -26.22
N ILE A 9 -38.93 -24.66 -25.28
CA ILE A 9 -39.36 -24.30 -23.89
C ILE A 9 -38.19 -23.70 -23.04
N LEU A 10 -38.40 -22.46 -22.60
CA LEU A 10 -38.31 -21.91 -21.21
C LEU A 10 -36.97 -21.50 -20.55
N LEU A 11 -36.81 -20.18 -20.51
CA LEU A 11 -36.45 -19.30 -19.38
C LEU A 11 -36.00 -19.96 -18.05
N LEU A 12 -34.82 -19.57 -17.55
CA LEU A 12 -34.64 -19.36 -16.12
C LEU A 12 -33.79 -18.11 -15.87
N LEU A 13 -34.47 -17.08 -15.42
CA LEU A 13 -33.91 -15.82 -14.96
C LEU A 13 -34.13 -15.79 -13.44
N VAL A 14 -33.25 -16.45 -12.67
CA VAL A 14 -33.08 -16.18 -11.24
C VAL A 14 -31.66 -16.55 -10.83
N GLY A 15 -30.91 -15.58 -10.32
CA GLY A 15 -29.84 -15.87 -9.37
C GLY A 15 -28.43 -16.05 -9.91
N VAL A 16 -27.92 -15.12 -10.71
CA VAL A 16 -26.49 -14.78 -10.60
C VAL A 16 -26.37 -13.29 -10.32
N SER A 17 -26.93 -12.87 -9.17
CA SER A 17 -26.26 -11.80 -8.43
C SER A 17 -25.09 -12.45 -7.68
N SER A 18 -24.11 -13.00 -8.41
CA SER A 18 -22.77 -12.88 -7.87
C SER A 18 -22.49 -11.40 -7.98
N ALA A 19 -22.74 -10.66 -6.89
CA ALA A 19 -22.10 -9.37 -6.70
C ALA A 19 -20.67 -9.55 -7.21
N LEU A 20 -20.27 -8.73 -8.18
CA LEU A 20 -18.98 -8.84 -8.86
C LEU A 20 -17.95 -9.23 -7.80
N ASP A 21 -17.30 -10.37 -8.00
CA ASP A 21 -16.36 -10.96 -7.06
C ASP A 21 -15.09 -10.08 -7.08
N VAL A 22 -15.20 -8.85 -6.57
CA VAL A 22 -14.16 -7.81 -6.63
C VAL A 22 -13.14 -8.16 -5.56
N LYS A 23 -12.23 -9.05 -5.93
CA LYS A 23 -11.06 -9.39 -5.12
C LYS A 23 -10.03 -8.26 -5.24
N PRO A 24 -9.27 -7.97 -4.16
CA PRO A 24 -8.11 -7.10 -4.26
C PRO A 24 -7.18 -7.56 -5.39
N LYS A 25 -6.60 -6.61 -6.13
CA LYS A 25 -5.58 -6.94 -7.15
C LYS A 25 -4.37 -7.65 -6.54
N TRP A 26 -4.05 -7.28 -5.32
CA TRP A 26 -3.01 -7.90 -4.50
C TRP A 26 -3.32 -7.66 -3.03
N SER A 27 -2.69 -8.45 -2.16
CA SER A 27 -2.69 -8.28 -0.71
C SER A 27 -1.30 -8.66 -0.19
N TYR A 28 -0.84 -7.96 0.83
CA TYR A 28 0.44 -8.25 1.49
C TYR A 28 0.20 -8.38 3.01
N GLY A 29 0.76 -9.41 3.62
CA GLY A 29 0.67 -9.61 5.07
C GLY A 29 1.87 -9.00 5.77
N THR A 30 1.64 -8.00 6.63
CA THR A 30 2.62 -7.51 7.61
C THR A 30 2.63 -8.41 8.84
N GLY A 31 3.63 -8.23 9.71
CA GLY A 31 3.76 -8.95 10.97
C GLY A 31 2.82 -8.47 12.09
N ASP A 32 2.31 -7.24 12.00
CA ASP A 32 1.37 -6.64 12.95
C ASP A 32 0.54 -5.53 12.26
N TYR A 33 -0.23 -4.75 13.02
CA TYR A 33 -1.09 -3.66 12.54
C TYR A 33 -0.35 -2.64 11.67
N VAL A 34 -0.95 -2.29 10.53
CA VAL A 34 -0.51 -1.16 9.70
C VAL A 34 -1.16 0.11 10.25
N TRP A 35 -0.34 1.07 10.69
CA TRP A 35 -0.81 2.34 11.26
C TRP A 35 -0.99 3.42 10.21
N SER A 36 -0.16 3.42 9.16
CA SER A 36 -0.16 4.48 8.16
C SER A 36 0.16 3.94 6.77
N VAL A 37 -0.46 4.54 5.76
CA VAL A 37 -0.20 4.27 4.35
C VAL A 37 -0.14 5.58 3.55
N ALA A 38 0.70 5.63 2.53
CA ALA A 38 0.81 6.75 1.60
C ALA A 38 1.00 6.25 0.16
N ILE A 39 0.51 7.01 -0.83
CA ILE A 39 0.60 6.67 -2.26
C ILE A 39 1.21 7.86 -2.99
N SER A 40 2.14 7.62 -3.92
CA SER A 40 2.67 8.67 -4.80
C SER A 40 1.55 9.27 -5.67
N SER A 41 1.71 10.50 -6.14
CA SER A 41 0.65 11.19 -6.89
C SER A 41 0.36 10.55 -8.25
N ASP A 42 1.34 9.86 -8.84
CA ASP A 42 1.18 9.05 -10.06
C ASP A 42 0.54 7.67 -9.80
N GLY A 43 0.40 7.27 -8.53
CA GLY A 43 -0.13 5.98 -8.13
C GLY A 43 0.80 4.79 -8.36
N GLU A 44 2.07 5.04 -8.67
CA GLU A 44 3.04 3.99 -9.00
C GLU A 44 3.67 3.34 -7.77
N TYR A 45 3.64 4.01 -6.62
CA TYR A 45 4.25 3.53 -5.39
C TYR A 45 3.32 3.66 -4.18
N VAL A 46 3.43 2.70 -3.27
CA VAL A 46 2.71 2.66 -1.99
C VAL A 46 3.72 2.44 -0.87
N VAL A 47 3.58 3.20 0.21
CA VAL A 47 4.35 3.02 1.45
C VAL A 47 3.40 2.63 2.57
N ALA A 48 3.84 1.74 3.46
CA ALA A 48 3.12 1.41 4.68
C ALA A 48 4.07 1.44 5.89
N GLY A 49 3.60 2.00 7.01
CA GLY A 49 4.23 1.93 8.32
C GLY A 49 3.44 1.01 9.24
N SER A 50 4.15 0.11 9.92
CA SER A 50 3.54 -0.96 10.68
C SER A 50 4.11 -1.07 12.10
N LYS A 51 3.31 -1.67 12.98
CA LYS A 51 3.65 -1.98 14.38
C LYS A 51 4.68 -3.09 14.54
N ASP A 52 4.99 -3.81 13.46
CA ASP A 52 6.11 -4.76 13.42
C ASP A 52 7.47 -4.09 13.16
N ASP A 53 7.59 -2.82 13.56
CA ASP A 53 8.76 -1.95 13.45
C ASP A 53 9.23 -1.69 12.00
N LYS A 54 8.39 -1.96 10.99
CA LYS A 54 8.81 -1.89 9.58
C LYS A 54 8.11 -0.81 8.76
N VAL A 55 8.93 -0.20 7.89
CA VAL A 55 8.47 0.53 6.70
C VAL A 55 8.48 -0.43 5.53
N TYR A 56 7.40 -0.46 4.76
CA TYR A 56 7.27 -1.25 3.53
C TYR A 56 7.07 -0.34 2.33
N PHE A 57 7.75 -0.64 1.22
CA PHE A 57 7.63 0.10 -0.03
C PHE A 57 7.28 -0.84 -1.18
N PHE A 58 6.19 -0.56 -1.87
CA PHE A 58 5.65 -1.37 -2.94
C PHE A 58 5.57 -0.60 -4.25
N ASP A 59 5.64 -1.32 -5.36
CA ASP A 59 5.09 -0.82 -6.61
C ASP A 59 3.57 -1.05 -6.70
N ARG A 60 2.94 -0.42 -7.70
CA ARG A 60 1.50 -0.52 -7.98
C ARG A 60 0.97 -1.94 -8.17
N SER A 61 1.83 -2.89 -8.55
CA SER A 61 1.46 -4.30 -8.72
C SER A 61 1.39 -5.06 -7.39
N GLY A 62 1.81 -4.44 -6.29
CA GLY A 62 1.88 -5.05 -4.97
C GLY A 62 3.20 -5.76 -4.70
N LYS A 63 4.19 -5.61 -5.59
CA LYS A 63 5.52 -6.17 -5.37
C LYS A 63 6.22 -5.35 -4.29
N LEU A 64 6.69 -6.03 -3.24
CA LEU A 64 7.59 -5.43 -2.27
C LEU A 64 8.92 -5.10 -2.95
N LEU A 65 9.26 -3.83 -3.01
CA LEU A 65 10.53 -3.34 -3.55
C LEU A 65 11.62 -3.35 -2.47
N TRP A 66 11.27 -2.90 -1.26
CA TRP A 66 12.11 -2.98 -0.08
C TRP A 66 11.29 -2.84 1.19
N SER A 67 11.88 -3.24 2.31
CA SER A 67 11.41 -2.93 3.66
C SER A 67 12.59 -2.48 4.52
N TYR A 68 12.31 -1.65 5.53
CA TYR A 68 13.32 -1.19 6.48
C TYR A 68 12.83 -1.42 7.91
N GLU A 69 13.67 -2.04 8.74
CA GLU A 69 13.41 -2.29 10.16
C GLU A 69 13.93 -1.10 10.98
N THR A 70 13.02 -0.40 11.64
CA THR A 70 13.29 0.69 12.56
C THR A 70 13.50 0.14 13.98
N GLY A 71 13.69 1.02 14.97
CA GLY A 71 13.83 0.60 16.37
C GLY A 71 12.51 0.40 17.13
N GLY A 72 11.35 0.60 16.50
CA GLY A 72 10.04 0.55 17.15
C GLY A 72 8.89 0.88 16.19
N ASP A 73 7.64 0.84 16.67
CA ASP A 73 6.43 1.03 15.86
C ASP A 73 6.55 2.18 14.84
N VAL A 74 6.19 1.95 13.57
CA VAL A 74 6.12 3.03 12.58
C VAL A 74 4.71 3.59 12.53
N TRP A 75 4.48 4.73 13.19
CA TRP A 75 3.15 5.34 13.27
C TRP A 75 2.75 6.16 12.05
N SER A 76 3.72 6.70 11.31
CA SER A 76 3.44 7.60 10.20
C SER A 76 4.43 7.42 9.06
N VAL A 77 3.92 7.39 7.83
CA VAL A 77 4.73 7.43 6.60
C VAL A 77 4.22 8.48 5.63
N ALA A 78 5.12 9.05 4.83
CA ALA A 78 4.80 9.95 3.74
C ALA A 78 5.70 9.67 2.54
N ILE A 79 5.22 9.94 1.32
CA ILE A 79 5.96 9.76 0.07
C ILE A 79 5.86 11.03 -0.79
N SER A 80 6.97 11.42 -1.45
CA SER A 80 6.96 12.54 -2.39
C SER A 80 6.03 12.27 -3.56
N SER A 81 5.53 13.34 -4.20
CA SER A 81 4.60 13.21 -5.33
C SER A 81 5.16 12.36 -6.46
N ASP A 82 6.46 12.49 -6.75
CA ASP A 82 7.19 11.70 -7.75
C ASP A 82 7.73 10.33 -7.26
N GLY A 83 7.43 9.97 -6.01
CA GLY A 83 7.85 8.72 -5.40
C GLY A 83 9.35 8.58 -5.14
N LYS A 84 10.16 9.64 -5.31
CA LYS A 84 11.61 9.60 -5.08
C LYS A 84 12.01 9.51 -3.62
N TYR A 85 11.16 10.02 -2.71
CA TYR A 85 11.50 10.14 -1.30
C TYR A 85 10.41 9.59 -0.41
N VAL A 86 10.84 8.96 0.69
CA VAL A 86 9.96 8.43 1.74
C VAL A 86 10.42 8.97 3.08
N VAL A 87 9.47 9.41 3.92
CA VAL A 87 9.70 9.78 5.31
C VAL A 87 8.92 8.82 6.20
N ALA A 88 9.50 8.41 7.32
CA ALA A 88 8.83 7.62 8.35
C ALA A 88 9.07 8.22 9.74
N GLY A 89 8.03 8.23 10.57
CA GLY A 89 8.09 8.55 12.00
C GLY A 89 7.87 7.28 12.83
N SER A 90 8.74 7.06 13.81
CA SER A 90 8.74 5.85 14.65
C SER A 90 8.64 6.17 16.14
N GLY A 91 8.13 5.19 16.90
CA GLY A 91 8.16 5.16 18.36
C GLY A 91 9.55 4.95 18.96
N ASP A 92 10.57 4.71 18.13
CA ASP A 92 11.99 4.70 18.55
C ASP A 92 12.59 6.11 18.69
N SER A 93 11.74 7.14 18.64
CA SER A 93 12.10 8.56 18.69
C SER A 93 12.90 9.06 17.48
N LYS A 94 12.79 8.39 16.32
CA LYS A 94 13.45 8.86 15.10
C LYS A 94 12.50 9.19 13.96
N VAL A 95 12.92 10.20 13.20
CA VAL A 95 12.50 10.41 11.81
C VAL A 95 13.51 9.71 10.91
N TYR A 96 13.02 8.98 9.91
CA TYR A 96 13.83 8.37 8.86
C TYR A 96 13.50 8.97 7.51
N PHE A 97 14.53 9.23 6.69
CA PHE A 97 14.37 9.71 5.32
C PHE A 97 15.11 8.83 4.33
N PHE A 98 14.39 8.31 3.34
CA PHE A 98 14.90 7.37 2.36
C PHE A 98 14.79 7.94 0.94
N ASP A 99 15.68 7.49 0.07
CA ASP A 99 15.40 7.52 -1.37
C ASP A 99 14.57 6.31 -1.81
N ARG A 100 14.04 6.35 -3.03
CA ARG A 100 13.21 5.29 -3.62
C ARG A 100 13.87 3.91 -3.67
N SER A 101 15.20 3.84 -3.66
CA SER A 101 15.91 2.55 -3.66
C SER A 101 15.92 1.87 -2.28
N GLY A 102 15.39 2.54 -1.25
CA GLY A 102 15.40 2.08 0.13
C GLY A 102 16.68 2.45 0.86
N LYS A 103 17.55 3.27 0.26
CA LYS A 103 18.73 3.79 0.94
C LYS A 103 18.31 4.85 1.94
N LEU A 104 18.69 4.64 3.21
CA LEU A 104 18.58 5.67 4.24
C LEU A 104 19.51 6.83 3.89
N LEU A 105 18.93 8.01 3.68
CA LEU A 105 19.66 9.25 3.41
C LEU A 105 20.11 9.93 4.71
N TRP A 106 19.21 9.99 5.69
CA TRP A 106 19.51 10.41 7.05
C TRP A 106 18.42 9.93 8.01
N SER A 107 18.74 9.93 9.29
CA SER A 107 17.79 9.85 10.39
C SER A 107 18.09 10.95 11.42
N TYR A 108 17.07 11.32 12.20
CA TYR A 108 17.20 12.32 13.25
C TYR A 108 16.47 11.85 14.50
N ASP A 109 17.13 11.95 15.65
CA ASP A 109 16.56 11.62 16.96
C ASP A 109 15.83 12.84 17.52
N THR A 110 14.54 12.70 17.80
CA THR A 110 13.66 13.76 18.30
C THR A 110 13.53 13.78 19.81
N ASP A 111 14.26 12.92 20.53
CA ASP A 111 14.20 12.71 21.98
C ASP A 111 12.83 12.22 22.52
N ASP A 112 11.84 12.07 21.65
CA ASP A 112 10.51 11.54 21.93
C ASP A 112 9.88 10.99 20.64
N TRP A 113 8.76 10.31 20.81
CA TRP A 113 7.89 9.70 19.81
C TRP A 113 7.55 10.60 18.59
N VAL A 114 7.73 10.06 17.38
CA VAL A 114 7.34 10.76 16.13
C VAL A 114 5.99 10.26 15.63
N GLU A 115 4.92 10.90 16.08
CA GLU A 115 3.55 10.49 15.75
C GLU A 115 3.11 10.82 14.31
N SER A 116 3.70 11.84 13.68
CA SER A 116 3.29 12.29 12.35
C SER A 116 4.44 12.82 11.52
N VAL A 117 4.44 12.47 10.23
CA VAL A 117 5.33 13.03 9.24
C VAL A 117 4.55 13.49 8.01
N ALA A 118 5.07 14.50 7.32
CA ALA A 118 4.56 14.95 6.04
C ALA A 118 5.73 15.33 5.13
N ILE A 119 5.53 15.19 3.83
CA ILE A 119 6.47 15.65 2.81
C ILE A 119 5.71 16.54 1.82
N THR A 120 6.30 17.68 1.46
CA THR A 120 5.68 18.57 0.49
C THR A 120 5.71 17.94 -0.90
N PRO A 121 4.71 18.19 -1.75
CA PRO A 121 4.77 17.88 -3.17
C PRO A 121 6.02 18.48 -3.81
N ASP A 122 6.56 17.80 -4.82
CA ASP A 122 7.67 18.34 -5.61
C ASP A 122 7.22 19.65 -6.30
N ARG A 123 8.10 20.67 -6.33
CA ARG A 123 7.87 21.93 -7.03
C ARG A 123 8.18 21.83 -8.51
#